data_AF-A0A533XFG1-F1
#
_entry.id   AF-A0A533XFG1-F1
#
_cell.length_a   1.000
_cell.length_b   1.000
_cell.length_c   1.000
_cell.angle_alpha   90.00
_cell.angle_beta   90.00
_cell.angle_gamma   90.00
#
_symmetry.space_group_name_H-M   'P 1'
#
loop_
_entity.id
_entity.type
_entity.pdbx_description
1 polymer ?
#
loop_
_entity_poly.entity_id
_entity_poly.type
_entity_poly.pdbx_seq_one_letter_code
_entity_poly.pdbx_strand_id
1 'polypeptide(L)'
;MFEIAQYFEEVKHRYRLSSDYALADKLGIAQPEANLIRRGLKVPKPELCIKVARLLDKNPVELLLIAQKDKAPAQAKEYWTLALTAVDVMLHVPKNPRYIPKKVEAIGRELRQLESQTLTYEGAAANAEAVRLMETAERSVDAIMERWNIWKKGEALYPSYLLANQAAVRRNVILRRLLILSQAQMQDPSLVADAIQIMDDQHRAGIKIYYAFREELSRSPAFHRLEQDFKKYGAAEEIN
;
A
#
# COMPACT_ATOMS: atom_id res chain seq x y z
N MET A 1 -10.24 -26.32 -0.35
CA MET A 1 -11.04 -26.09 0.88
C MET A 1 -10.62 -24.75 1.42
N PHE A 2 -11.54 -23.90 1.89
CA PHE A 2 -11.19 -22.58 2.43
C PHE A 2 -10.38 -22.72 3.72
N GLU A 3 -9.26 -22.01 3.81
CA GLU A 3 -8.35 -22.04 4.96
C GLU A 3 -9.00 -21.43 6.21
N ILE A 4 -9.86 -20.42 6.03
CA ILE A 4 -10.59 -19.79 7.13
C ILE A 4 -11.51 -20.77 7.87
N ALA A 5 -11.94 -21.86 7.22
CA ALA A 5 -12.78 -22.87 7.84
C ALA A 5 -12.08 -23.61 9.00
N GLN A 6 -10.75 -23.76 8.93
CA GLN A 6 -9.97 -24.43 9.97
C GLN A 6 -10.03 -23.69 11.31
N TYR A 7 -10.10 -22.36 11.28
CA TYR A 7 -10.21 -21.54 12.49
C TYR A 7 -11.55 -21.73 13.20
N PHE A 8 -12.62 -22.06 12.47
CA PHE A 8 -13.91 -22.38 13.07
C PHE A 8 -13.90 -23.74 13.75
N GLU A 9 -13.20 -24.72 13.17
CA GLU A 9 -12.93 -25.99 13.86
C GLU A 9 -12.04 -25.80 15.08
N GLU A 10 -11.02 -24.94 15.00
CA GLU A 10 -10.15 -24.61 16.14
C GLU A 10 -10.95 -24.00 17.29
N VAL A 11 -11.91 -23.11 17.03
CA VAL A 11 -12.84 -22.59 18.06
C VAL A 11 -13.67 -23.73 18.64
N LYS A 12 -14.21 -24.61 17.79
CA LYS A 12 -15.01 -25.76 18.21
C LYS A 12 -14.22 -26.68 19.15
N HIS A 13 -12.95 -26.95 18.83
CA HIS A 13 -12.03 -27.72 19.66
C HIS A 13 -11.66 -27.01 20.96
N ARG A 14 -11.23 -25.74 20.90
CA ARG A 14 -10.78 -24.96 22.07
C ARG A 14 -11.86 -24.82 23.13
N TYR A 15 -13.12 -24.66 22.70
CA TYR A 15 -14.27 -24.52 23.59
C TYR A 15 -15.06 -25.83 23.79
N ARG A 16 -14.56 -26.96 23.28
CA ARG A 16 -15.18 -28.30 23.40
C ARG A 16 -16.65 -28.32 22.97
N LEU A 17 -16.97 -27.63 21.87
CA LEU A 17 -18.34 -27.51 21.36
C LEU A 17 -18.71 -28.78 20.59
N SER A 18 -19.77 -29.45 21.03
CA SER A 18 -20.18 -30.76 20.49
C SER A 18 -20.93 -30.69 19.16
N SER A 19 -21.43 -29.51 18.76
CA SER A 19 -22.28 -29.35 17.58
C SER A 19 -22.06 -28.02 16.87
N ASP A 20 -22.48 -27.95 15.60
CA ASP A 20 -22.47 -26.71 14.82
C ASP A 20 -23.48 -25.69 15.38
N TYR A 21 -24.51 -26.16 16.10
CA TYR A 21 -25.43 -25.30 16.84
C TYR A 21 -24.73 -24.60 18.01
N ALA A 22 -23.95 -25.33 18.81
CA ALA A 22 -23.17 -24.75 19.91
C ALA A 22 -22.10 -23.78 19.41
N LEU A 23 -21.49 -24.06 18.25
CA LEU A 23 -20.58 -23.14 17.57
C LEU A 23 -21.31 -21.86 17.11
N ALA A 24 -22.48 -22.00 16.49
CA ALA A 24 -23.28 -20.89 16.02
C ALA A 24 -23.72 -19.96 17.16
N ASP A 25 -24.17 -20.54 18.28
CA ASP A 25 -24.52 -19.79 19.50
C ASP A 25 -23.33 -19.01 20.05
N LYS A 26 -22.17 -19.66 20.21
CA LYS A 26 -20.92 -19.01 20.66
C LYS A 26 -20.52 -17.85 19.74
N LEU A 27 -20.68 -18.03 18.44
CA LEU A 27 -20.32 -17.05 17.42
C LEU A 27 -21.43 -16.02 17.17
N GLY A 28 -22.63 -16.18 17.72
CA GLY A 28 -23.76 -15.27 17.52
C GLY A 28 -24.25 -15.24 16.08
N ILE A 29 -24.22 -16.39 15.39
CA ILE A 29 -24.64 -16.57 14.00
C ILE A 29 -25.69 -17.68 13.91
N ALA A 30 -26.33 -17.82 12.75
CA ALA A 30 -27.27 -18.91 12.52
C ALA A 30 -26.54 -20.26 12.32
N GLN A 31 -27.12 -21.36 12.78
CA GLN A 31 -26.56 -22.72 12.60
C GLN A 31 -26.24 -23.06 11.13
N PRO A 32 -27.10 -22.75 10.13
CA PRO A 32 -26.78 -23.01 8.74
C PRO A 32 -25.53 -22.24 8.28
N GLU A 33 -25.34 -21.02 8.78
CA GLU A 33 -24.18 -20.21 8.47
C GLU A 33 -22.89 -20.80 9.04
N ALA A 34 -22.92 -21.25 10.30
CA ALA A 34 -21.79 -21.95 10.91
C ALA A 34 -21.40 -23.21 10.13
N ASN A 35 -22.40 -23.99 9.68
CA ASN A 35 -22.15 -25.21 8.90
C ASN A 35 -21.53 -24.90 7.53
N LEU A 36 -22.03 -23.90 6.81
CA LEU A 36 -21.50 -23.52 5.50
C LEU A 36 -20.05 -23.02 5.58
N ILE A 37 -19.72 -22.24 6.60
CA ILE A 37 -18.35 -21.74 6.80
C ILE A 37 -17.42 -22.90 7.14
N ARG A 38 -17.80 -23.76 8.08
CA ARG A 38 -16.99 -24.91 8.52
C ARG A 38 -16.70 -25.90 7.38
N ARG A 39 -17.64 -26.05 6.44
CA ARG A 39 -17.46 -26.86 5.23
C ARG A 39 -16.64 -26.17 4.14
N GLY A 40 -16.20 -24.93 4.36
CA GLY A 40 -15.47 -24.13 3.37
C GLY A 40 -16.32 -23.76 2.15
N LEU A 41 -17.64 -23.62 2.33
CA LEU A 41 -18.60 -23.25 1.28
C LEU A 41 -19.00 -21.77 1.34
N LYS A 42 -18.67 -21.08 2.45
CA LYS A 42 -18.96 -19.67 2.66
C LYS A 42 -17.78 -18.99 3.35
N VAL A 43 -17.39 -17.83 2.85
CA VAL A 43 -16.40 -16.96 3.50
C VAL A 43 -17.11 -16.13 4.59
N PRO A 44 -16.60 -16.10 5.83
CA PRO A 44 -17.18 -15.31 6.91
C PRO A 44 -17.06 -13.80 6.65
N LYS A 45 -17.96 -13.01 7.24
CA LYS A 45 -17.88 -11.55 7.21
C LYS A 45 -16.74 -11.04 8.13
N PRO A 46 -16.19 -9.84 7.89
CA PRO A 46 -15.10 -9.28 8.69
C PRO A 46 -15.35 -9.29 10.21
N GLU A 47 -16.55 -8.96 10.65
CA GLU A 47 -16.91 -8.90 12.07
C GLU A 47 -16.78 -10.29 12.73
N LEU A 48 -17.14 -11.32 11.98
CA LEU A 48 -17.03 -12.71 12.43
C LEU A 48 -15.58 -13.18 12.45
N CYS A 49 -14.75 -12.78 11.47
CA CYS A 49 -13.31 -13.04 11.50
C CYS A 49 -12.65 -12.44 12.75
N ILE A 50 -12.99 -11.18 13.08
CA ILE A 50 -12.47 -10.50 14.27
C ILE A 50 -12.91 -11.22 15.55
N LYS A 51 -14.17 -11.68 15.61
CA LYS A 51 -14.68 -12.43 16.76
C LYS A 51 -13.96 -13.78 16.93
N VAL A 52 -13.76 -14.53 15.85
CA VAL A 52 -13.01 -15.79 15.87
C VAL A 52 -11.55 -15.56 16.30
N ALA A 53 -10.90 -14.52 15.77
CA ALA A 53 -9.53 -14.16 16.15
C ALA A 53 -9.42 -13.90 17.66
N ARG A 54 -10.35 -13.13 18.24
CA ARG A 54 -10.40 -12.87 19.69
C ARG A 54 -10.60 -14.14 20.51
N LEU A 55 -11.47 -15.05 20.08
CA LEU A 55 -11.72 -16.32 20.76
C LEU A 55 -10.49 -17.25 20.74
N LEU A 56 -9.68 -17.15 19.69
CA LEU A 56 -8.46 -17.94 19.53
C LEU A 56 -7.20 -17.25 20.04
N ASP A 57 -7.30 -16.02 20.53
CA ASP A 57 -6.14 -15.18 20.89
C ASP A 57 -5.14 -15.03 19.72
N LYS A 58 -5.69 -14.86 18.51
CA LYS A 58 -4.95 -14.66 17.25
C LYS A 58 -5.11 -13.23 16.75
N ASN A 59 -4.23 -12.81 15.85
CA ASN A 59 -4.32 -11.47 15.27
C ASN A 59 -5.53 -11.36 14.34
N PRO A 60 -6.44 -10.38 14.53
CA PRO A 60 -7.60 -10.20 13.64
C PRO A 60 -7.23 -9.93 12.18
N VAL A 61 -6.12 -9.25 11.93
CA VAL A 61 -5.64 -8.93 10.57
C VAL A 61 -5.31 -10.19 9.79
N GLU A 62 -4.68 -11.17 10.44
CA GLU A 62 -4.33 -12.45 9.83
C GLU A 62 -5.58 -13.18 9.32
N LEU A 63 -6.60 -13.34 10.17
CA LEU A 63 -7.85 -14.02 9.79
C LEU A 63 -8.64 -13.27 8.71
N LEU A 64 -8.58 -11.93 8.70
CA LEU A 64 -9.19 -11.12 7.64
C LEU A 64 -8.51 -11.35 6.29
N LEU A 65 -7.17 -11.42 6.27
CA LEU A 65 -6.41 -11.69 5.05
C LEU A 65 -6.62 -13.13 4.54
N ILE A 66 -6.71 -14.11 5.45
CA ILE A 66 -7.04 -15.50 5.08
C ILE A 66 -8.43 -15.56 4.45
N ALA A 67 -9.44 -14.93 5.07
CA ALA A 67 -10.80 -14.88 4.52
C ALA A 67 -10.84 -14.20 3.14
N GLN A 68 -10.09 -13.12 2.97
CA GLN A 68 -10.02 -12.42 1.70
C GLN A 68 -9.29 -13.23 0.62
N LYS A 69 -8.23 -13.97 0.99
CA LYS A 69 -7.55 -14.93 0.11
C LYS A 69 -8.50 -16.03 -0.37
N ASP A 70 -9.31 -16.58 0.53
CA ASP A 70 -10.29 -17.61 0.20
C ASP A 70 -11.35 -17.12 -0.79
N LYS A 71 -11.74 -15.84 -0.69
CA LYS A 71 -12.68 -15.18 -1.60
C LYS A 71 -12.07 -14.84 -2.97
N ALA A 72 -10.75 -14.68 -3.05
CA ALA A 72 -10.07 -14.15 -4.24
C ALA A 72 -10.05 -15.15 -5.42
N PRO A 73 -10.08 -14.64 -6.68
CA PRO A 73 -9.86 -15.47 -7.86
C PRO A 73 -8.44 -16.06 -7.85
N ALA A 74 -8.24 -17.19 -8.55
CA ALA A 74 -6.97 -17.93 -8.53
C ALA A 74 -5.74 -17.06 -8.85
N GLN A 75 -5.87 -16.18 -9.84
CA GLN A 75 -4.81 -15.25 -10.28
C GLN A 75 -4.38 -14.26 -9.19
N ALA A 76 -5.27 -13.97 -8.22
CA ALA A 76 -4.99 -13.00 -7.15
C ALA A 76 -4.51 -13.67 -5.84
N LYS A 77 -4.60 -15.01 -5.71
CA LYS A 77 -4.27 -15.72 -4.46
C LYS A 77 -2.79 -15.60 -4.06
N GLU A 78 -1.91 -15.46 -5.05
CA GLU A 78 -0.47 -15.30 -4.82
C GLU A 78 -0.17 -13.96 -4.11
N TYR A 79 -0.81 -12.86 -4.54
CA TYR A 79 -0.71 -11.56 -3.87
C TYR A 79 -1.19 -11.61 -2.40
N TRP A 80 -2.28 -12.32 -2.12
CA TRP A 80 -2.76 -12.49 -0.74
C TRP A 80 -1.82 -13.36 0.11
N THR A 81 -1.12 -14.32 -0.49
CA THR A 81 -0.11 -15.15 0.19
C THR A 81 1.12 -14.31 0.58
N LEU A 82 1.54 -13.40 -0.31
CA LEU A 82 2.60 -12.44 -0.01
C LEU A 82 2.19 -11.48 1.11
N ALA A 83 0.96 -10.96 1.08
CA ALA A 83 0.44 -10.10 2.14
C ALA A 83 0.40 -10.79 3.51
N LEU A 84 -0.02 -12.07 3.55
CA LEU A 84 0.01 -12.89 4.77
C LEU A 84 1.43 -13.07 5.31
N THR A 85 2.39 -13.38 4.44
CA THR A 85 3.81 -13.53 4.81
C THR A 85 4.37 -12.22 5.39
N ALA A 86 4.05 -11.08 4.80
CA ALA A 86 4.51 -9.77 5.29
C ALA A 86 3.94 -9.47 6.69
N VAL A 87 2.66 -9.76 6.91
CA VAL A 87 2.02 -9.60 8.23
C VAL A 87 2.63 -10.54 9.26
N ASP A 88 2.85 -11.81 8.92
CA ASP A 88 3.48 -12.79 9.83
C ASP A 88 4.87 -12.34 10.29
N VAL A 89 5.69 -11.86 9.36
CA VAL A 89 7.02 -11.29 9.66
C VAL A 89 6.92 -10.05 10.56
N MET A 90 5.94 -9.18 10.34
CA MET A 90 5.73 -7.99 11.18
C MET A 90 5.23 -8.33 12.58
N LEU A 91 4.43 -9.39 12.74
CA LEU A 91 3.83 -9.78 14.02
C LEU A 91 4.77 -10.60 14.91
N HIS A 92 5.68 -11.37 14.33
CA HIS A 92 6.60 -12.25 15.06
C HIS A 92 8.01 -11.67 15.27
N VAL A 93 8.20 -10.35 15.14
CA VAL A 93 9.48 -9.70 15.45
C VAL A 93 9.76 -9.80 16.97
N PRO A 94 10.85 -10.47 17.41
CA PRO A 94 11.20 -10.54 18.82
C PRO A 94 11.43 -9.14 19.39
N LYS A 95 10.94 -8.86 20.61
CA LYS A 95 11.09 -7.56 21.29
C LYS A 95 12.53 -7.07 21.45
N ASN A 96 13.52 -7.97 21.36
CA ASN A 96 14.95 -7.64 21.29
C ASN A 96 15.67 -8.64 20.34
N PRO A 97 15.73 -8.36 19.04
CA PRO A 97 16.35 -9.27 18.09
C PRO A 97 17.86 -9.06 18.06
N ARG A 98 18.64 -9.97 18.66
CA ARG A 98 20.11 -9.96 18.56
C ARG A 98 20.63 -10.39 17.18
N TYR A 99 19.80 -10.90 16.28
CA TYR A 99 20.26 -11.47 15.00
C TYR A 99 19.16 -11.42 13.90
N ILE A 100 18.66 -10.23 13.57
CA ILE A 100 17.80 -10.01 12.38
C ILE A 100 18.28 -8.84 11.50
N PRO A 101 19.57 -8.77 11.11
CA PRO A 101 19.90 -8.03 9.88
C PRO A 101 20.06 -8.96 8.68
N LYS A 102 20.93 -9.97 8.74
CA LYS A 102 21.45 -10.57 7.49
C LYS A 102 20.43 -11.36 6.66
N LYS A 103 19.48 -12.10 7.25
CA LYS A 103 18.49 -12.88 6.49
C LYS A 103 17.32 -12.02 5.97
N VAL A 104 16.83 -11.08 6.77
CA VAL A 104 15.77 -10.13 6.35
C VAL A 104 16.33 -9.09 5.38
N GLU A 105 17.59 -8.69 5.55
CA GLU A 105 18.30 -7.85 4.59
C GLU A 105 18.66 -8.63 3.32
N ALA A 106 19.00 -9.93 3.40
CA ALA A 106 19.22 -10.76 2.22
C ALA A 106 17.93 -11.02 1.44
N ILE A 107 16.82 -11.36 2.11
CA ILE A 107 15.50 -11.49 1.47
C ILE A 107 15.04 -10.14 0.95
N GLY A 108 15.26 -9.06 1.71
CA GLY A 108 15.01 -7.70 1.26
C GLY A 108 15.94 -7.27 0.13
N ARG A 109 17.14 -7.83 -0.02
CA ARG A 109 18.07 -7.57 -1.13
C ARG A 109 17.74 -8.44 -2.34
N GLU A 110 17.25 -9.67 -2.15
CA GLU A 110 16.74 -10.54 -3.21
C GLU A 110 15.41 -10.00 -3.75
N LEU A 111 14.50 -9.56 -2.88
CA LEU A 111 13.30 -8.81 -3.25
C LEU A 111 13.71 -7.50 -3.94
N ARG A 112 14.64 -6.72 -3.39
CA ARG A 112 15.17 -5.52 -4.06
C ARG A 112 15.90 -5.82 -5.37
N GLN A 113 16.52 -6.98 -5.55
CA GLN A 113 17.19 -7.37 -6.79
C GLN A 113 16.19 -7.83 -7.85
N LEU A 114 15.16 -8.58 -7.45
CA LEU A 114 14.00 -8.92 -8.26
C LEU A 114 13.17 -7.68 -8.60
N GLU A 115 13.07 -6.71 -7.69
CA GLU A 115 12.40 -5.41 -7.87
C GLU A 115 13.25 -4.44 -8.72
N SER A 116 14.58 -4.45 -8.57
CA SER A 116 15.47 -3.58 -9.36
C SER A 116 15.56 -3.97 -10.83
N GLN A 117 15.12 -5.18 -11.18
CA GLN A 117 15.00 -5.62 -12.56
C GLN A 117 13.62 -5.25 -13.12
N THR A 118 13.40 -3.94 -13.28
CA THR A 118 12.32 -3.34 -14.08
C THR A 118 10.93 -3.51 -13.47
N LEU A 119 10.43 -2.52 -12.73
CA LEU A 119 9.06 -2.52 -12.25
C LEU A 119 8.22 -1.37 -12.82
N THR A 120 7.42 -1.78 -13.79
CA THR A 120 6.19 -1.14 -14.23
C THR A 120 5.10 -1.49 -13.21
N TYR A 121 4.55 -0.50 -12.49
CA TYR A 121 3.44 -0.70 -11.55
C TYR A 121 2.17 0.03 -12.00
N GLU A 122 1.02 -0.65 -11.94
CA GLU A 122 -0.30 -0.04 -12.16
C GLU A 122 -1.09 0.13 -10.84
N GLY A 123 -1.80 1.25 -10.71
CA GLY A 123 -2.81 1.46 -9.66
C GLY A 123 -2.27 1.72 -8.24
N ALA A 124 -2.99 1.21 -7.22
CA ALA A 124 -2.75 1.51 -5.80
C ALA A 124 -1.36 1.06 -5.27
N ALA A 125 -0.71 0.12 -5.96
CA ALA A 125 0.64 -0.33 -5.62
C ALA A 125 1.70 0.75 -5.89
N ALA A 126 1.58 1.49 -7.00
CA ALA A 126 2.45 2.62 -7.32
C ALA A 126 2.33 3.75 -6.27
N ASN A 127 1.12 3.97 -5.76
CA ASN A 127 0.87 4.95 -4.70
C ASN A 127 1.54 4.56 -3.37
N ALA A 128 1.62 3.27 -3.05
CA ALA A 128 2.24 2.76 -1.83
C ALA A 128 3.77 2.76 -1.88
N GLU A 129 4.37 2.58 -3.06
CA GLU A 129 5.82 2.66 -3.25
C GLU A 129 6.34 4.08 -2.97
N ALA A 130 5.63 5.07 -3.51
CA ALA A 130 6.03 6.45 -3.36
C ALA A 130 5.98 6.90 -1.86
N VAL A 131 5.04 6.37 -1.06
CA VAL A 131 5.02 6.53 0.40
C VAL A 131 6.19 5.80 1.07
N ARG A 132 6.48 4.56 0.67
CA ARG A 132 7.60 3.77 1.21
C ARG A 132 8.97 4.39 0.93
N LEU A 133 9.14 5.03 -0.23
CA LEU A 133 10.33 5.82 -0.53
C LEU A 133 10.53 6.93 0.51
N MET A 134 9.46 7.66 0.84
CA MET A 134 9.53 8.69 1.89
C MET A 134 9.87 8.09 3.24
N GLU A 135 9.35 6.91 3.59
CA GLU A 135 9.61 6.25 4.87
C GLU A 135 11.06 5.80 5.03
N THR A 136 11.75 5.45 3.94
CA THR A 136 13.10 4.87 3.95
C THR A 136 14.21 5.83 3.55
N ALA A 137 13.89 6.96 2.92
CA ALA A 137 14.88 7.95 2.52
C ALA A 137 15.62 8.54 3.74
N GLU A 138 16.95 8.62 3.64
CA GLU A 138 17.81 9.10 4.74
C GLU A 138 18.33 10.53 4.53
N ARG A 139 18.52 10.97 3.27
CA ARG A 139 19.23 12.23 2.96
C ARG A 139 18.40 13.20 2.15
N SER A 140 17.99 12.80 0.95
CA SER A 140 17.23 13.66 0.06
C SER A 140 16.36 12.86 -0.90
N VAL A 141 15.27 13.46 -1.34
CA VAL A 141 14.46 12.95 -2.46
C VAL A 141 14.10 14.10 -3.39
N ASP A 142 14.32 13.86 -4.68
CA ASP A 142 13.99 14.78 -5.77
C ASP A 142 12.92 14.13 -6.65
N ALA A 143 11.87 14.88 -7.00
CA ALA A 143 10.80 14.39 -7.88
C ALA A 143 10.44 15.42 -8.95
N ILE A 144 10.03 14.93 -10.12
CA ILE A 144 9.55 15.71 -11.26
C ILE A 144 8.13 15.26 -11.56
N MET A 145 7.19 16.20 -11.67
CA MET A 145 5.77 15.88 -11.58
C MET A 145 5.00 16.58 -12.70
N GLU A 146 4.61 15.84 -13.72
CA GLU A 146 3.65 16.30 -14.74
C GLU A 146 2.22 16.02 -14.26
N ARG A 147 2.02 14.86 -13.62
CA ARG A 147 0.73 14.47 -13.05
C ARG A 147 0.56 14.97 -11.61
N TRP A 148 0.64 16.28 -11.43
CA TRP A 148 0.59 16.91 -10.10
C TRP A 148 -0.81 16.91 -9.45
N ASN A 149 -1.88 16.72 -10.23
CA ASN A 149 -3.26 16.77 -9.76
C ASN A 149 -3.60 15.68 -8.73
N ILE A 150 -2.97 14.50 -8.78
CA ILE A 150 -3.22 13.38 -7.84
C ILE A 150 -2.88 13.69 -6.37
N TRP A 151 -2.28 14.86 -6.12
CA TRP A 151 -1.86 15.37 -4.82
C TRP A 151 -2.86 16.34 -4.21
N LYS A 152 -3.88 16.73 -4.98
CA LYS A 152 -4.96 17.59 -4.52
C LYS A 152 -5.71 16.92 -3.38
N LYS A 153 -6.32 17.72 -2.49
CA LYS A 153 -7.21 17.22 -1.45
C LYS A 153 -8.35 16.40 -2.08
N GLY A 154 -8.51 15.17 -1.60
CA GLY A 154 -9.51 14.22 -2.11
C GLY A 154 -8.99 13.27 -3.19
N GLU A 155 -7.77 13.48 -3.68
CA GLU A 155 -7.14 12.61 -4.67
C GLU A 155 -6.29 11.50 -4.04
N ALA A 156 -5.87 10.54 -4.87
CA ALA A 156 -5.33 9.26 -4.44
C ALA A 156 -4.09 9.32 -3.52
N LEU A 157 -3.26 10.36 -3.60
CA LEU A 157 -2.07 10.51 -2.75
C LEU A 157 -2.31 11.38 -1.51
N TYR A 158 -3.47 12.03 -1.41
CA TYR A 158 -3.85 12.84 -0.26
C TYR A 158 -4.71 12.04 0.74
N PRO A 159 -4.48 12.14 2.07
CA PRO A 159 -3.41 12.86 2.75
C PRO A 159 -2.18 11.98 3.01
N SER A 160 -2.24 10.68 2.74
CA SER A 160 -1.25 9.69 3.17
C SER A 160 0.17 10.06 2.77
N TYR A 161 0.35 10.51 1.53
CA TYR A 161 1.66 10.91 1.04
C TYR A 161 2.14 12.22 1.68
N LEU A 162 1.24 13.20 1.87
CA LEU A 162 1.58 14.45 2.55
C LEU A 162 2.07 14.19 3.99
N LEU A 163 1.44 13.25 4.70
CA LEU A 163 1.87 12.84 6.04
C LEU A 163 3.24 12.15 6.01
N ALA A 164 3.49 11.29 5.03
CA ALA A 164 4.78 10.62 4.85
C ALA A 164 5.91 11.64 4.56
N ASN A 165 5.65 12.64 3.72
CA ASN A 165 6.57 13.75 3.48
C ASN A 165 6.92 14.50 4.77
N GLN A 166 5.89 14.87 5.54
CA GLN A 166 6.10 15.59 6.80
C GLN A 166 6.92 14.75 7.78
N ALA A 167 6.71 13.43 7.84
CA ALA A 167 7.52 12.53 8.64
C ALA A 167 8.99 12.52 8.16
N ALA A 168 9.22 12.45 6.84
CA ALA A 168 10.56 12.50 6.27
C ALA A 168 11.28 13.84 6.55
N VAL A 169 10.59 14.96 6.41
CA VAL A 169 11.11 16.29 6.74
C VAL A 169 11.45 16.40 8.22
N ARG A 170 10.62 15.87 9.13
CA ARG A 170 10.94 15.83 10.57
C ARG A 170 12.19 15.00 10.89
N ARG A 171 12.54 14.03 10.03
CA ARG A 171 13.79 13.26 10.10
C ARG A 171 14.96 13.95 9.38
N ASN A 172 14.79 15.21 8.96
CA ASN A 172 15.78 16.03 8.23
C ASN A 172 16.11 15.55 6.81
N VAL A 173 15.19 14.81 6.16
CA VAL A 173 15.32 14.48 4.74
C VAL A 173 15.01 15.72 3.90
N ILE A 174 15.92 16.07 2.98
CA ILE A 174 15.73 17.21 2.06
C ILE A 174 14.83 16.78 0.89
N LEU A 175 13.63 17.34 0.82
CA LEU A 175 12.69 17.06 -0.26
C LEU A 175 12.67 18.21 -1.26
N ARG A 176 12.87 17.93 -2.55
CA ARG A 176 12.77 18.90 -3.66
C ARG A 176 11.84 18.39 -4.75
N ARG A 177 11.02 19.27 -5.31
CA ARG A 177 10.04 18.91 -6.33
C ARG A 177 9.98 19.92 -7.44
N LEU A 178 9.89 19.43 -8.67
CA LEU A 178 9.63 20.24 -9.84
C LEU A 178 8.23 19.91 -10.37
N LEU A 179 7.29 20.84 -10.20
CA LEU A 179 5.98 20.78 -10.81
C LEU A 179 6.08 21.23 -12.26
N ILE A 180 5.69 20.37 -13.21
CA ILE A 180 5.67 20.68 -14.62
C ILE A 180 4.24 21.07 -15.00
N LEU A 181 4.08 22.30 -15.48
CA LEU A 181 2.80 22.87 -15.91
C LEU A 181 2.84 23.05 -17.42
N SER A 182 1.73 22.85 -18.13
CA SER A 182 1.65 23.26 -19.55
C SER A 182 1.02 24.64 -19.69
N GLN A 183 1.34 25.35 -20.77
CA GLN A 183 0.69 26.64 -21.08
C GLN A 183 -0.82 26.48 -21.21
N ALA A 184 -1.28 25.34 -21.76
CA ALA A 184 -2.70 25.02 -21.87
C ALA A 184 -3.38 24.91 -20.50
N GLN A 185 -2.74 24.25 -19.51
CA GLN A 185 -3.26 24.18 -18.14
C GLN A 185 -3.35 25.57 -17.50
N MET A 186 -2.42 26.48 -17.82
CA MET A 186 -2.43 27.84 -17.26
C MET A 186 -3.51 28.75 -17.85
N GLN A 187 -4.19 28.34 -18.93
CA GLN A 187 -5.35 29.07 -19.45
C GLN A 187 -6.64 28.75 -18.69
N ASP A 188 -6.65 27.69 -17.86
CA ASP A 188 -7.80 27.32 -17.03
C ASP A 188 -7.63 27.86 -15.60
N PRO A 189 -8.43 28.85 -15.17
CA PRO A 189 -8.33 29.43 -13.84
C PRO A 189 -8.49 28.41 -12.70
N SER A 190 -9.28 27.34 -12.91
CA SER A 190 -9.47 26.29 -11.90
C SER A 190 -8.20 25.46 -11.71
N LEU A 191 -7.55 25.08 -12.82
CA LEU A 191 -6.30 24.31 -12.75
C LEU A 191 -5.16 25.15 -12.18
N VAL A 192 -5.12 26.45 -12.49
CA VAL A 192 -4.16 27.38 -11.89
C VAL A 192 -4.35 27.45 -10.37
N ALA A 193 -5.60 27.60 -9.91
CA ALA A 193 -5.91 27.63 -8.47
C ALA A 193 -5.50 26.33 -7.77
N ASP A 194 -5.77 25.17 -8.38
CA ASP A 194 -5.37 23.87 -7.85
C ASP A 194 -3.85 23.70 -7.77
N ALA A 195 -3.12 24.09 -8.82
CA ALA A 195 -1.66 24.03 -8.83
C ALA A 195 -1.04 24.91 -7.73
N ILE A 196 -1.55 26.14 -7.56
CA ILE A 196 -1.11 27.05 -6.48
C ILE A 196 -1.36 26.40 -5.12
N GLN A 197 -2.57 25.87 -4.89
CA GLN A 197 -2.93 25.25 -3.62
C GLN A 197 -2.03 24.04 -3.30
N ILE A 198 -1.74 23.19 -4.29
CA ILE A 198 -0.85 22.04 -4.11
C ILE A 198 0.57 22.52 -3.78
N MET A 199 1.09 23.51 -4.51
CA MET A 199 2.41 24.08 -4.21
C MET A 199 2.49 24.64 -2.79
N ASP A 200 1.45 25.35 -2.33
CA ASP A 200 1.36 25.87 -0.97
C ASP A 200 1.32 24.76 0.08
N ASP A 201 0.49 23.73 -0.11
CA ASP A 201 0.38 22.60 0.82
C ASP A 201 1.72 21.84 0.94
N GLN A 202 2.44 21.68 -0.17
CA GLN A 202 3.77 21.05 -0.22
C GLN A 202 4.82 21.92 0.47
N HIS A 203 4.81 23.22 0.20
CA HIS A 203 5.73 24.16 0.85
C HIS A 203 5.53 24.19 2.37
N ARG A 204 4.28 24.22 2.83
CA ARG A 204 3.94 24.15 4.26
C ARG A 204 4.36 22.84 4.92
N ALA A 205 4.45 21.75 4.17
CA ALA A 205 5.00 20.48 4.64
C ALA A 205 6.53 20.45 4.73
N GLY A 206 7.22 21.56 4.40
CA GLY A 206 8.68 21.69 4.45
C GLY A 206 9.40 21.20 3.19
N ILE A 207 8.68 21.05 2.08
CA ILE A 207 9.22 20.59 0.80
C ILE A 207 9.63 21.81 -0.02
N LYS A 208 10.81 21.75 -0.65
CA LYS A 208 11.25 22.79 -1.60
C LYS A 208 10.58 22.53 -2.94
N ILE A 209 9.57 23.33 -3.27
CA ILE A 209 8.84 23.20 -4.52
C ILE A 209 9.29 24.25 -5.53
N TYR A 210 9.46 23.80 -6.77
CA TYR A 210 9.77 24.58 -7.94
C TYR A 210 8.71 24.29 -8.99
N TYR A 211 8.57 25.17 -9.97
CA TYR A 211 7.75 24.91 -11.14
C TYR A 211 8.50 25.26 -12.41
N ALA A 212 8.12 24.60 -13.50
CA ALA A 212 8.57 24.94 -14.84
C ALA A 212 7.46 24.64 -15.85
N PHE A 213 7.49 25.36 -16.97
CA PHE A 213 6.60 25.06 -18.07
C PHE A 213 7.17 23.94 -18.93
N ARG A 214 6.29 23.02 -19.36
CA ARG A 214 6.68 21.85 -20.16
C ARG A 214 7.37 22.29 -21.45
N GLU A 215 6.82 23.31 -22.10
CA GLU A 215 7.27 23.83 -23.39
C GLU A 215 8.71 24.35 -23.33
N GLU A 216 9.11 24.91 -22.18
CA GLU A 216 10.45 25.39 -21.88
C GLU A 216 11.39 24.22 -21.54
N LEU A 217 10.92 23.26 -20.75
CA LEU A 217 11.71 22.05 -20.41
C LEU A 217 11.99 21.21 -21.65
N SER A 218 11.03 21.09 -22.57
CA SER A 218 11.23 20.40 -23.84
C SER A 218 12.36 21.01 -24.66
N ARG A 219 12.79 22.26 -24.44
CA ARG A 219 13.99 22.78 -25.15
C ARG A 219 15.30 22.23 -24.61
N SER A 220 15.28 21.59 -23.44
CA SER A 220 16.46 21.01 -22.80
C SER A 220 16.79 19.62 -23.36
N PRO A 221 18.03 19.40 -23.85
CA PRO A 221 18.49 18.06 -24.23
C PRO A 221 18.49 17.06 -23.07
N ALA A 222 18.62 17.54 -21.83
CA ALA A 222 18.57 16.68 -20.65
C ALA A 222 17.14 16.18 -20.40
N PHE A 223 16.15 17.06 -20.52
CA PHE A 223 14.75 16.69 -20.35
C PHE A 223 14.27 15.77 -21.48
N HIS A 224 14.70 16.01 -22.72
CA HIS A 224 14.44 15.10 -23.84
C HIS A 224 14.91 13.67 -23.60
N ARG A 225 16.13 13.51 -23.06
CA ARG A 225 16.65 12.18 -22.70
C ARG A 225 15.82 11.53 -21.60
N LEU A 226 15.45 12.31 -20.58
CA LEU A 226 14.59 11.84 -19.50
C LEU A 226 13.20 11.40 -20.01
N GLU A 227 12.57 12.15 -20.91
CA GLU A 227 11.30 11.76 -21.54
C GLU A 227 11.44 10.51 -22.41
N GLN A 228 12.54 10.36 -23.14
CA GLN A 228 12.79 9.16 -23.95
C GLN A 228 12.99 7.92 -23.10
N ASP A 229 13.78 8.03 -22.03
CA ASP A 229 13.98 6.96 -21.06
C ASP A 229 12.65 6.61 -20.38
N PHE A 230 11.87 7.61 -19.97
CA PHE A 230 10.55 7.39 -19.39
C PHE A 230 9.57 6.76 -20.39
N LYS A 231 9.55 7.14 -21.66
CA LYS A 231 8.70 6.47 -22.67
C LYS A 231 9.10 5.01 -22.91
N LYS A 232 10.39 4.70 -22.75
CA LYS A 232 10.92 3.35 -22.97
C LYS A 232 10.68 2.42 -21.79
N TYR A 233 10.71 2.96 -20.57
CA TYR A 233 10.71 2.17 -19.33
C TYR A 233 9.57 2.50 -18.36
N GLY A 234 8.85 3.59 -18.60
CA GLY A 234 7.80 4.12 -17.73
C GLY A 234 6.48 3.39 -17.91
N ALA A 235 5.70 3.38 -16.83
CA ALA A 235 4.42 2.68 -16.73
C ALA A 235 3.21 3.54 -17.09
N ALA A 236 3.39 4.85 -17.25
CA ALA A 236 2.32 5.81 -17.44
C ALA A 236 2.62 6.73 -18.63
N GLU A 237 1.58 7.35 -19.17
CA GLU A 237 1.73 8.32 -20.27
C GLU A 237 2.38 9.63 -19.79
N GLU A 238 2.20 9.98 -18.51
CA GLU A 238 2.72 11.20 -17.89
C GLU A 238 3.72 10.86 -16.77
N ILE A 239 4.74 11.71 -16.61
CA ILE A 239 5.75 11.58 -15.55
C ILE A 239 5.15 12.00 -14.20
N ASN A 240 5.39 11.21 -13.14
CA ASN A 240 4.98 11.50 -11.76
C ASN A 240 6.18 11.53 -10.81
#